data_AF-U5Q6R6-F1
#
_entry.id   AF-U5Q6R6-F1
#
_cell.length_a   1.000
_cell.length_b   1.000
_cell.length_c   1.000
_cell.angle_alpha   90.00
_cell.angle_beta   90.00
_cell.angle_gamma   90.00
#
_symmetry.space_group_name_H-M   'P 1'
#
loop_
_entity.id
_entity.type
_entity.pdbx_description
1 polymer ?
#
loop_
_entity_poly.entity_id
_entity_poly.type
_entity_poly.pdbx_seq_one_letter_code
_entity_poly.pdbx_strand_id
1 'polypeptide(L)'
;MSTTTSELTRFDTRLSKEQKQLFEKAAYLGGYRSLTDFILRVAHDKAKEIIKEKEQVIASERDSQIFFEALTNPKNPSQTLKNALVDYDSFISKSKMSND
;
A
#
# COMPACT_ATOMS: atom_id res chain seq x y z
N MET A 1 -7.49 21.52 -18.91
CA MET A 1 -8.35 20.51 -18.26
C MET A 1 -8.01 19.17 -18.88
N SER A 2 -7.02 18.45 -18.36
CA SER A 2 -6.64 17.15 -18.91
C SER A 2 -7.68 16.13 -18.49
N THR A 3 -8.51 15.67 -19.43
CA THR A 3 -9.45 14.58 -19.22
C THR A 3 -8.65 13.31 -19.02
N THR A 4 -8.59 12.80 -17.78
CA THR A 4 -8.01 11.49 -17.47
C THR A 4 -8.93 10.43 -18.06
N THR A 5 -8.72 10.07 -19.32
CA THR A 5 -9.38 8.91 -19.93
C THR A 5 -8.87 7.68 -19.20
N SER A 6 -9.68 7.14 -18.28
CA SER A 6 -9.35 5.90 -17.58
C SER A 6 -9.22 4.79 -18.61
N GLU A 7 -8.02 4.24 -18.77
CA GLU A 7 -7.80 3.06 -19.60
C GLU A 7 -8.59 1.88 -19.03
N LEU A 8 -9.46 1.30 -19.84
CA LEU A 8 -10.24 0.12 -19.46
C LEU A 8 -9.44 -1.15 -19.78
N THR A 9 -9.29 -2.01 -18.79
CA THR A 9 -8.62 -3.31 -18.93
C THR A 9 -9.60 -4.45 -18.63
N ARG A 10 -9.29 -5.66 -19.12
CA ARG A 10 -10.14 -6.84 -18.94
C ARG A 10 -9.63 -7.73 -17.81
N PHE A 11 -10.57 -8.28 -17.05
CA PHE A 11 -10.34 -9.34 -16.08
C PHE A 11 -11.00 -10.63 -16.58
N ASP A 12 -10.20 -11.66 -16.84
CA ASP A 12 -10.66 -12.97 -17.30
C ASP A 12 -10.44 -14.02 -16.21
N THR A 13 -11.48 -14.79 -15.86
CA THR A 13 -11.39 -15.86 -14.87
C THR A 13 -12.29 -17.04 -15.21
N ARG A 14 -11.93 -18.23 -14.73
CA ARG A 14 -12.74 -19.45 -14.80
C ARG A 14 -13.16 -19.84 -13.39
N LEU A 15 -14.46 -20.14 -13.23
CA LEU A 15 -15.02 -20.61 -11.97
C LEU A 15 -15.45 -22.06 -12.10
N SER A 16 -15.27 -22.83 -11.03
CA SER A 16 -15.97 -24.12 -10.92
C SER A 16 -17.48 -23.89 -10.84
N LYS A 17 -18.26 -24.93 -11.16
CA LYS A 17 -19.72 -24.86 -11.05
C LYS A 17 -20.17 -24.50 -9.63
N GLU A 18 -19.52 -25.10 -8.63
CA GLU A 18 -19.82 -24.87 -7.22
C GLU A 18 -19.52 -23.42 -6.80
N GLN A 19 -18.36 -22.87 -7.21
CA GLN A 19 -18.00 -21.48 -6.95
C GLN A 19 -19.01 -20.52 -7.58
N LYS A 20 -19.38 -20.76 -8.84
CA LYS A 20 -20.38 -19.94 -9.55
C LYS A 20 -21.71 -19.93 -8.80
N GLN A 21 -22.21 -21.10 -8.39
CA GLN A 21 -23.47 -21.22 -7.65
C GLN A 21 -23.41 -20.51 -6.29
N LEU A 22 -22.31 -20.66 -5.56
CA LEU A 22 -22.09 -19.98 -4.29
C LEU A 22 -22.11 -18.46 -4.45
N PHE A 23 -21.36 -17.95 -5.43
CA PHE A 23 -21.25 -16.51 -5.67
C PHE A 23 -22.55 -15.91 -6.21
N GLU A 24 -23.29 -16.63 -7.07
CA GLU A 24 -24.61 -16.19 -7.53
C GLU A 24 -25.61 -16.08 -6.38
N LYS A 25 -25.60 -17.06 -5.46
CA LYS A 25 -26.43 -17.01 -4.26
C LYS A 25 -26.04 -15.82 -3.37
N ALA A 26 -24.75 -15.60 -3.15
CA ALA A 26 -24.26 -14.46 -2.38
C ALA A 26 -24.61 -13.12 -3.02
N ALA A 27 -24.46 -13.00 -4.35
CA ALA A 27 -24.82 -11.82 -5.12
C ALA A 27 -26.31 -11.49 -4.98
N TYR A 28 -27.18 -12.51 -5.12
CA TYR A 28 -28.63 -12.35 -4.95
C TYR A 28 -29.00 -11.88 -3.54
N LEU A 29 -28.50 -12.56 -2.51
CA LEU A 29 -28.80 -12.22 -1.11
C LEU A 29 -28.23 -10.86 -0.70
N GLY A 30 -27.07 -10.48 -1.24
CA GLY A 30 -26.42 -9.20 -0.99
C GLY A 30 -26.98 -8.03 -1.80
N GLY A 31 -27.98 -8.24 -2.66
CA GLY A 31 -28.60 -7.18 -3.46
C GLY A 31 -27.75 -6.65 -4.61
N TYR A 32 -26.80 -7.45 -5.10
CA TYR A 32 -25.94 -7.07 -6.22
C TYR A 32 -26.66 -7.23 -7.56
N ARG A 33 -26.32 -6.38 -8.54
CA ARG A 33 -27.01 -6.37 -9.84
C ARG A 33 -26.67 -7.56 -10.72
N SER A 34 -25.49 -8.14 -10.53
CA SER A 34 -25.00 -9.31 -11.27
C SER A 34 -23.85 -9.99 -10.52
N LEU A 35 -23.51 -11.21 -10.94
CA LEU A 35 -22.33 -11.93 -10.44
C LEU A 35 -21.04 -11.12 -10.66
N THR A 36 -20.90 -10.46 -11.81
CA THR A 36 -19.74 -9.61 -12.12
C THR A 36 -19.65 -8.40 -11.20
N ASP A 37 -20.77 -7.71 -10.96
CA ASP A 37 -20.84 -6.58 -10.03
C ASP A 37 -20.47 -7.00 -8.60
N PHE A 38 -20.96 -8.16 -8.16
CA PHE A 38 -20.58 -8.77 -6.89
C PHE A 38 -19.07 -9.03 -6.78
N ILE A 39 -18.49 -9.77 -7.73
CA ILE A 39 -17.07 -10.14 -7.71
C ILE A 39 -16.19 -8.88 -7.71
N LEU A 40 -16.48 -7.91 -8.58
CA LEU A 40 -15.67 -6.70 -8.69
C LEU A 40 -15.73 -5.86 -7.41
N ARG A 41 -16.92 -5.65 -6.83
CA ARG A 41 -17.06 -4.87 -5.60
C ARG A 41 -16.37 -5.53 -4.42
N VAL A 42 -16.62 -6.83 -4.22
CA VAL A 42 -16.02 -7.56 -3.10
C VAL A 42 -14.50 -7.61 -3.23
N ALA A 43 -13.96 -7.89 -4.43
CA ALA A 43 -12.53 -7.89 -4.67
C ALA A 43 -11.90 -6.51 -4.45
N HIS A 44 -12.55 -5.45 -4.93
CA HIS A 44 -12.10 -4.07 -4.75
C HIS A 44 -12.07 -3.65 -3.28
N ASP A 45 -13.14 -3.94 -2.54
CA ASP A 45 -13.23 -3.57 -1.13
C ASP A 45 -12.22 -4.35 -0.29
N LYS A 46 -12.05 -5.65 -0.57
CA LYS A 46 -11.02 -6.45 0.11
C LYS A 46 -9.61 -6.01 -0.25
N ALA A 47 -9.35 -5.60 -1.49
CA ALA A 47 -8.07 -5.04 -1.89
C ALA A 47 -7.74 -3.76 -1.10
N LYS A 48 -8.72 -2.85 -0.96
CA LYS A 48 -8.56 -1.64 -0.13
C LYS A 48 -8.28 -1.96 1.33
N GLU A 49 -8.97 -2.94 1.89
CA GLU A 49 -8.75 -3.40 3.27
C GLU A 49 -7.32 -3.93 3.46
N ILE A 50 -6.84 -4.79 2.54
CA ILE A 50 -5.49 -5.36 2.58
C ILE A 50 -4.44 -4.25 2.47
N ILE A 51 -4.57 -3.35 1.50
CA ILE A 51 -3.63 -2.24 1.30
C ILE A 51 -3.60 -1.37 2.56
N LYS A 52 -4.76 -0.97 3.07
CA LYS A 52 -4.86 -0.18 4.29
C LYS A 52 -4.18 -0.87 5.46
N GLU A 53 -4.43 -2.16 5.67
CA GLU A 53 -3.83 -2.93 6.76
C GLU A 53 -2.30 -3.00 6.65
N LYS A 54 -1.76 -3.22 5.44
CA LYS A 54 -0.32 -3.42 5.23
C LYS A 54 0.48 -2.12 5.15
N GLU A 55 -0.13 -1.03 4.69
CA GLU A 55 0.53 0.27 4.55
C GLU A 55 0.30 1.19 5.77
N GLN A 56 -0.42 0.73 6.79
CA GLN A 56 -0.65 1.53 7.99
C GLN A 56 0.64 1.66 8.81
N VAL A 57 1.25 2.85 8.77
CA VAL A 57 2.47 3.17 9.53
C VAL A 57 2.21 3.30 11.03
N ILE A 58 1.03 3.79 11.41
CA ILE A 58 0.59 3.93 12.81
C ILE A 58 -0.60 2.98 13.00
N ALA A 59 -0.29 1.74 13.38
CA ALA A 59 -1.28 0.68 13.49
C ALA A 59 -1.87 0.53 14.90
N SER A 60 -1.17 1.03 15.92
CA SER A 60 -1.60 0.95 17.33
C SER A 60 -1.48 2.27 18.08
N GLU A 61 -2.14 2.36 19.23
CA GLU A 61 -2.01 3.49 20.16
C GLU A 61 -0.56 3.67 20.63
N ARG A 62 0.14 2.55 20.87
CA ARG A 62 1.56 2.54 21.23
C ARG A 62 2.41 3.17 20.11
N ASP A 63 2.17 2.81 18.86
CA ASP A 63 2.90 3.37 17.72
C ASP A 63 2.62 4.87 17.60
N SER A 64 1.38 5.29 17.83
CA SER A 64 1.00 6.70 17.81
C SER A 64 1.72 7.50 18.89
N GLN A 65 1.86 6.93 20.09
CA GLN A 65 2.59 7.58 21.19
C GLN A 65 4.07 7.71 20.86
N ILE A 66 4.72 6.64 20.37
CA ILE A 66 6.14 6.65 19.98
C ILE A 66 6.37 7.67 18.86
N PHE A 67 5.50 7.69 17.86
CA PHE A 67 5.57 8.64 16.74
C PHE A 67 5.42 10.08 17.22
N PHE A 68 4.42 10.36 18.06
CA PHE A 68 4.18 11.68 18.60
C PHE A 68 5.33 12.16 19.50
N GLU A 69 5.89 11.29 20.34
CA GLU A 69 7.07 11.59 21.16
C GLU A 69 8.28 11.91 20.28
N ALA A 70 8.50 11.16 19.20
CA ALA A 70 9.60 11.42 18.27
C ALA A 70 9.46 12.77 17.54
N LEU A 71 8.23 13.22 17.25
CA LEU A 71 7.95 14.54 16.66
C LEU A 71 8.10 15.69 17.67
N THR A 72 7.61 15.51 18.89
CA THR A 72 7.57 16.58 19.90
C THR A 72 8.85 16.69 20.71
N ASN A 73 9.62 15.61 20.83
CA ASN A 73 10.89 15.56 21.54
C ASN A 73 11.96 14.82 20.70
N PRO A 74 12.46 15.46 19.62
CA PRO A 74 13.41 14.83 18.73
C PRO A 74 14.73 14.53 19.47
N LYS A 75 15.16 13.27 19.42
CA LYS A 75 16.42 12.84 20.01
C LYS A 75 17.60 13.28 19.14
N ASN A 76 18.72 13.60 19.79
CA ASN A 76 19.96 13.87 19.08
C ASN A 76 20.42 12.64 18.27
N PRO A 77 21.02 12.83 17.09
CA PRO A 77 21.50 11.73 16.26
C PRO A 77 22.58 10.92 16.98
N SER A 78 22.49 9.59 16.85
CA SER A 78 23.47 8.68 17.45
C SER A 78 24.84 8.81 16.79
N GLN A 79 25.90 8.37 17.49
CA GLN A 79 27.25 8.38 16.91
C GLN A 79 27.33 7.54 15.63
N THR A 80 26.62 6.41 15.58
CA THR A 80 26.52 5.57 14.38
C THR A 80 25.90 6.33 13.20
N LEU A 81 24.84 7.12 13.43
CA LEU A 81 24.20 7.91 12.37
C LEU A 81 25.11 9.04 11.88
N LYS A 82 25.85 9.69 12.79
CA LYS A 82 26.87 10.69 12.44
C LYS A 82 28.00 10.10 11.60
N ASN A 83 28.48 8.91 11.96
CA ASN A 83 29.53 8.23 11.20
C ASN A 83 29.03 7.82 9.80
N ALA A 84 27.79 7.32 9.69
CA ALA A 84 27.19 6.98 8.40
C ALA A 84 27.07 8.18 7.46
N LEU A 85 26.80 9.39 8.00
CA LEU A 85 26.82 10.62 7.22
C LEU A 85 28.22 10.93 6.68
N VAL A 86 29.26 10.79 7.50
CA VAL A 86 30.65 10.99 7.08
C VAL A 86 31.05 10.00 5.98
N ASP A 87 30.64 8.73 6.12
CA ASP A 87 30.91 7.69 5.12
C ASP A 87 30.22 8.01 3.78
N TYR A 88 28.97 8.47 3.84
CA TYR A 88 28.22 8.92 2.66
C TYR A 88 28.89 10.12 1.97
N ASP A 89 29.29 11.14 2.72
CA ASP A 89 29.95 12.34 2.18
C ASP A 89 31.29 12.01 1.52
N SER A 90 32.05 11.08 2.12
CA SER A 90 33.29 10.54 1.54
C SER A 90 33.04 9.76 0.26
N PHE A 91 31.99 8.94 0.22
CA PHE A 91 31.58 8.20 -0.98
C PHE A 91 31.19 9.15 -2.13
N ILE A 92 30.33 10.13 -1.85
CA ILE A 92 29.90 11.12 -2.85
C ILE A 92 31.08 11.94 -3.36
N SER A 93 31.98 12.37 -2.49
CA SER A 93 33.17 13.15 -2.88
C SER A 93 34.12 12.33 -3.78
N LYS A 94 34.37 11.06 -3.44
CA LYS A 94 35.19 10.16 -4.28
C LYS A 94 34.54 9.89 -5.65
N SER A 95 33.22 9.73 -5.70
CA SER A 95 32.49 9.50 -6.96
C SER A 95 32.53 10.70 -7.91
N LYS A 96 32.59 11.93 -7.36
CA LYS A 96 32.77 13.15 -8.16
C LYS A 96 34.20 13.29 -8.69
N MET A 97 35.20 12.86 -7.93
CA MET A 97 36.62 12.91 -8.33
C MET A 97 37.05 11.82 -9.33
N SER A 98 36.23 10.78 -9.56
CA SER A 98 36.52 9.75 -10.57
C SER A 98 35.86 10.00 -11.93
N ASN A 99 35.07 11.06 -12.06
CA ASN A 99 34.41 11.49 -13.30
C ASN A 99 35.07 12.73 -13.93
N ASP A 100 36.20 13.18 -13.37
CA ASP A 100 37.20 14.06 -13.98
C ASP A 100 38.49 13.24 -14.24
#